data_AF-F7E4M1-F1
#
_entry.id   AF-F7E4M1-F1
#
_cell.length_a   1.000
_cell.length_b   1.000
_cell.length_c   1.000
_cell.angle_alpha   90.00
_cell.angle_beta   90.00
_cell.angle_gamma   90.00
#
_symmetry.space_group_name_H-M   'P 1'
#
loop_
_entity.id
_entity.type
_entity.pdbx_description
1 polymer ?
#
loop_
_entity_poly.entity_id
_entity_poly.type
_entity_poly.pdbx_seq_one_letter_code
_entity_poly.pdbx_strand_id
1 'polypeptide(L)'
;MGRVGAGRGTAAGRAPSPPGMMTVLLFLLQLASSLPATSPEEQLESPHSSCSSISQLRDTPETEVETCFSSCQGKTENCEVGEIQRYWTSFEDRNQEKKIVNTTMVKALFRTINITNIQDLYFSLTPNQVPGLILGTMAESPDRVRIPRTLFETLRADADRVHVAISVFNIGQGNLFKGQASANGDGTSVLDNRMVGVRVGRQPIEDLIEPVEITFSHRKQPQVRTTGNWDSRGCSSRLRDLETICLCDHLTFFALLLEPTLDIATVRALTRISQAGCSVSVIFLILTIVLYFTQRFTRKKFKQEDPPKIHVSLSSSLCLLNVTFLIALGTGAPQSDGWCWALGGISHYFLLSSFTWMGIEAFHLYLLVIKIFKTYFRHYFLKLCLVGWGIPAFVVFITGVTGSYGHFLIKNEKNQTTLELCWIKISPAWYVTTHGYFSVIFFFNLVILCLVSWKIFSLQSSTAGKERRQAWKGVLTVLGLSCLVGSTWSLVFLTPLGPVTAYIFTLFNSFQGIFIFCWFTALYFLGKTAETSSSATAKGDKVTSTSHD
;
A
#
# COMPACT_ATOMS: atom_id res chain seq x y z
N MET A 1 13.63 -62.74 56.83
CA MET A 1 13.68 -61.27 56.91
C MET A 1 14.97 -60.82 56.24
N GLY A 2 15.06 -60.34 55.00
CA GLY A 2 14.10 -59.68 54.13
C GLY A 2 14.43 -58.20 54.00
N ARG A 3 15.39 -57.83 53.13
CA ARG A 3 15.34 -56.55 52.37
C ARG A 3 16.30 -56.56 51.18
N VAL A 4 15.70 -56.32 50.03
CA VAL A 4 16.26 -56.25 48.67
C VAL A 4 16.19 -54.79 48.20
N GLY A 5 17.22 -54.36 47.48
CA GLY A 5 17.13 -53.50 46.28
C GLY A 5 16.94 -51.99 46.44
N ALA A 6 17.89 -51.20 45.93
CA ALA A 6 17.79 -50.60 44.58
C ALA A 6 18.73 -49.39 44.41
N GLY A 7 19.38 -49.34 43.24
CA GLY A 7 20.42 -48.38 42.87
C GLY A 7 19.94 -46.99 42.48
N ARG A 8 20.89 -46.05 42.53
CA ARG A 8 20.70 -44.63 42.22
C ARG A 8 21.08 -44.37 40.76
N GLY A 9 20.08 -44.24 39.91
CA GLY A 9 20.21 -43.84 38.51
C GLY A 9 20.34 -42.32 38.36
N THR A 10 21.28 -41.90 37.53
CA THR A 10 21.59 -40.53 37.12
C THR A 10 20.45 -39.94 36.26
N ALA A 11 19.92 -38.78 36.66
CA ALA A 11 18.94 -38.03 35.87
C ALA A 11 19.66 -37.18 34.81
N ALA A 12 19.52 -37.57 33.54
CA ALA A 12 19.93 -36.78 32.39
C ALA A 12 18.99 -35.58 32.20
N GLY A 13 19.54 -34.36 32.21
CA GLY A 13 18.83 -33.12 31.93
C GLY A 13 18.27 -33.09 30.50
N ARG A 14 16.95 -32.91 30.40
CA ARG A 14 16.21 -32.75 29.14
C ARG A 14 16.34 -31.29 28.69
N ALA A 15 16.92 -31.08 27.51
CA ALA A 15 16.99 -29.75 26.88
C ALA A 15 15.58 -29.20 26.58
N PRO A 16 15.33 -27.89 26.74
CA PRO A 16 14.03 -27.29 26.50
C PRO A 16 13.69 -27.25 25.00
N SER A 17 12.45 -27.63 24.67
CA SER A 17 11.86 -27.47 23.34
C SER A 17 11.65 -25.99 23.01
N PRO A 18 11.83 -25.56 21.75
CA PRO A 18 11.53 -24.18 21.35
C PRO A 18 10.03 -23.89 21.57
N PRO A 19 9.66 -22.67 21.98
CA PRO A 19 8.26 -22.32 22.22
C PRO A 19 7.45 -22.48 20.94
N GLY A 20 6.26 -23.06 21.08
CA GLY A 20 5.32 -23.20 19.97
C GLY A 20 4.88 -21.83 19.49
N MET A 21 4.54 -21.74 18.21
CA MET A 21 4.00 -20.54 17.57
C MET A 21 2.81 -19.93 18.32
N MET A 22 2.01 -20.78 18.97
CA MET A 22 0.90 -20.39 19.85
C MET A 22 1.37 -19.68 21.13
N THR A 23 2.52 -20.05 21.67
CA THR A 23 3.11 -19.45 22.88
C THR A 23 3.63 -18.04 22.59
N VAL A 24 4.19 -17.82 21.39
CA VAL A 24 4.61 -16.48 20.94
C VAL A 24 3.41 -15.56 20.71
N LEU A 25 2.33 -16.08 20.11
CA LEU A 25 1.08 -15.33 19.92
C LEU A 25 0.46 -14.92 21.26
N LEU A 26 0.43 -15.83 22.25
CA LEU A 26 -0.07 -15.54 23.60
C LEU A 26 0.81 -14.55 24.36
N PHE A 27 2.13 -14.66 24.22
CA PHE A 27 3.08 -13.76 24.87
C PHE A 27 2.99 -12.33 24.32
N LEU A 28 2.79 -12.18 23.00
CA LEU A 28 2.57 -10.86 22.38
C LEU A 28 1.22 -10.24 22.78
N LEU A 29 0.17 -11.05 22.93
CA LEU A 29 -1.13 -10.59 23.46
C LEU A 29 -1.05 -10.16 24.93
N GLN A 30 -0.16 -10.76 25.74
CA GLN A 30 0.05 -10.39 27.14
C GLN A 30 0.95 -9.17 27.35
N LEU A 31 1.85 -8.86 26.42
CA LEU A 31 2.65 -7.64 26.45
C LEU A 31 1.83 -6.38 26.09
N ALA A 32 0.83 -6.53 25.21
CA ALA A 32 -0.03 -5.44 24.74
C ALA A 32 -0.93 -4.84 25.84
N SER A 33 -1.15 -5.53 26.95
CA SER A 33 -2.05 -5.11 28.03
C SER A 33 -1.37 -4.36 29.18
N SER A 34 -0.08 -4.01 29.08
CA SER A 34 0.71 -3.60 30.26
C SER A 34 1.60 -2.34 30.16
N LEU A 35 1.33 -1.38 29.27
CA LEU A 35 2.12 -0.12 29.24
C LEU A 35 1.24 1.15 29.27
N PRO A 36 1.47 2.08 30.24
CA PRO A 36 0.80 3.37 30.29
C PRO A 36 1.50 4.43 29.42
N ALA A 37 0.69 5.31 28.83
CA ALA A 37 1.11 6.45 28.02
C ALA A 37 1.68 7.59 28.89
N THR A 38 2.79 8.18 28.47
CA THR A 38 3.29 9.47 28.98
C THR A 38 3.63 10.39 27.81
N SER A 39 3.32 11.68 27.98
CA SER A 39 3.38 12.78 27.01
C SER A 39 4.57 13.72 27.32
N PRO A 40 4.78 14.85 26.62
CA PRO A 40 5.98 15.09 25.80
C PRO A 40 6.94 16.15 26.38
N GLU A 41 8.18 16.15 25.89
CA GLU A 41 9.22 17.12 26.23
C GLU A 41 9.46 18.10 25.05
N GLU A 42 9.45 19.41 25.33
CA GLU A 42 9.76 20.53 24.44
C GLU A 42 11.24 20.56 24.04
N GLN A 43 11.56 20.83 22.76
CA GLN A 43 12.88 21.36 22.37
C GLN A 43 12.82 22.40 21.22
N LEU A 44 13.20 23.62 21.64
CA LEU A 44 13.82 24.80 21.02
C LEU A 44 14.30 24.73 19.53
N GLU A 45 13.79 25.66 18.71
CA GLU A 45 14.12 25.90 17.28
C GLU A 45 15.36 26.80 17.03
N SER A 46 15.98 26.61 15.86
CA SER A 46 16.87 27.58 15.19
C SER A 46 16.61 27.56 13.66
N PRO A 47 17.04 28.58 12.88
CA PRO A 47 16.22 29.22 11.85
C PRO A 47 16.05 28.40 10.55
N HIS A 48 14.80 28.14 10.17
CA HIS A 48 14.43 27.43 8.95
C HIS A 48 14.44 28.34 7.71
N SER A 49 14.98 27.84 6.60
CA SER A 49 14.74 28.38 5.26
C SER A 49 13.26 28.20 4.89
N SER A 50 12.55 29.31 4.67
CA SER A 50 11.07 29.37 4.71
C SER A 50 10.30 28.48 3.74
N CYS A 51 10.86 28.04 2.61
CA CYS A 51 10.12 27.22 1.64
C CYS A 51 10.46 25.71 1.63
N SER A 52 11.58 25.28 2.22
CA SER A 52 12.02 23.87 2.17
C SER A 52 11.34 22.98 3.23
N SER A 53 10.76 23.59 4.26
CA SER A 53 10.13 22.91 5.41
C SER A 53 8.61 22.84 5.30
N ILE A 54 8.06 23.35 4.20
CA ILE A 54 6.64 23.28 3.86
C ILE A 54 6.20 21.82 3.61
N SER A 55 7.09 20.83 3.54
CA SER A 55 6.71 19.40 3.47
C SER A 55 5.80 18.89 4.63
N GLN A 56 5.57 19.69 5.68
CA GLN A 56 4.59 19.43 6.75
C GLN A 56 3.33 20.34 6.70
N LEU A 57 2.89 20.70 5.50
CA LEU A 57 1.81 21.64 5.13
C LEU A 57 0.48 21.61 5.89
N ARG A 58 0.17 20.58 6.68
CA ARG A 58 -1.16 20.43 7.27
C ARG A 58 -1.44 21.52 8.32
N ASP A 59 -0.41 21.93 9.06
CA ASP A 59 -0.54 22.84 10.21
C ASP A 59 0.14 24.21 10.00
N THR A 60 0.68 24.49 8.81
CA THR A 60 1.35 25.76 8.50
C THR A 60 0.34 26.92 8.33
N PRO A 61 0.57 28.08 8.99
CA PRO A 61 -0.28 29.27 8.86
C PRO A 61 -0.41 29.74 7.41
N GLU A 62 -1.60 30.22 7.02
CA GLU A 62 -1.87 30.71 5.66
C GLU A 62 -0.89 31.82 5.21
N THR A 63 -0.48 32.68 6.15
CA THR A 63 0.45 33.80 5.92
C THR A 63 1.86 33.36 5.55
N GLU A 64 2.34 32.24 6.08
CA GLU A 64 3.66 31.70 5.77
C GLU A 64 3.67 31.06 4.37
N VAL A 65 2.59 30.34 4.03
CA VAL A 65 2.43 29.75 2.70
C VAL A 65 2.30 30.82 1.61
N GLU A 66 1.66 31.95 1.91
CA GLU A 66 1.62 33.12 1.02
C GLU A 66 2.98 33.73 0.76
N THR A 67 3.78 33.87 1.83
CA THR A 67 5.13 34.41 1.73
C THR A 67 5.98 33.51 0.84
N CYS A 68 5.89 32.19 1.04
CA CYS A 68 6.58 31.24 0.17
C CYS A 68 6.07 31.30 -1.28
N PHE A 69 4.75 31.32 -1.48
CA PHE A 69 4.15 31.41 -2.81
C PHE A 69 4.63 32.64 -3.59
N SER A 70 4.64 33.80 -2.94
CA SER A 70 5.12 35.05 -3.56
C SER A 70 6.61 35.00 -3.91
N SER A 71 7.45 34.39 -3.06
CA SER A 71 8.88 34.12 -3.35
C SER A 71 9.04 33.20 -4.57
N CYS A 72 8.21 32.15 -4.68
CA CYS A 72 8.23 31.23 -5.81
C CYS A 72 7.83 31.87 -7.14
N GLN A 73 6.99 32.90 -7.13
CA GLN A 73 6.65 33.64 -8.35
C GLN A 73 7.80 34.52 -8.85
N GLY A 74 8.67 34.99 -7.93
CA GLY A 74 9.79 35.89 -8.23
C GLY A 74 11.04 35.23 -8.82
N LYS A 75 11.04 33.90 -9.04
CA LYS A 75 12.23 33.10 -9.41
C LYS A 75 13.40 33.18 -8.42
N THR A 76 13.16 33.58 -7.18
CA THR A 76 14.21 33.81 -6.16
C THR A 76 14.62 32.57 -5.37
N GLU A 77 13.79 31.51 -5.33
CA GLU A 77 14.05 30.28 -4.57
C GLU A 77 13.70 28.99 -5.34
N ASN A 78 14.34 27.88 -4.98
CA ASN A 78 14.00 26.54 -5.49
C ASN A 78 12.69 26.08 -4.83
N CYS A 79 11.58 26.17 -5.55
CA CYS A 79 10.26 25.83 -5.03
C CYS A 79 9.78 24.45 -5.45
N GLU A 80 9.36 23.63 -4.48
CA GLU A 80 8.59 22.42 -4.74
C GLU A 80 7.14 22.78 -5.08
N VAL A 81 6.94 23.17 -6.34
CA VAL A 81 5.66 23.60 -6.90
C VAL A 81 4.51 22.62 -6.60
N GLY A 82 4.79 21.31 -6.60
CA GLY A 82 3.80 20.27 -6.30
C GLY A 82 3.26 20.33 -4.86
N GLU A 83 4.08 20.68 -3.88
CA GLU A 83 3.68 20.78 -2.47
C GLU A 83 2.78 22.00 -2.24
N ILE A 84 3.13 23.12 -2.86
CA ILE A 84 2.31 24.34 -2.84
C ILE A 84 0.95 24.08 -3.49
N GLN A 85 0.92 23.38 -4.62
CA GLN A 85 -0.32 22.98 -5.26
C GLN A 85 -1.18 22.15 -4.29
N ARG A 86 -0.60 21.12 -3.64
CA ARG A 86 -1.31 20.27 -2.66
C ARG A 86 -1.82 21.04 -1.44
N TYR A 87 -1.12 22.09 -0.97
CA TYR A 87 -1.64 22.97 0.09
C TYR A 87 -3.02 23.51 -0.27
N TRP A 88 -3.10 24.13 -1.44
CA TRP A 88 -4.27 24.82 -1.91
C TRP A 88 -5.38 23.81 -2.23
N THR A 89 -5.00 22.59 -2.63
CA THR A 89 -5.96 21.48 -2.74
C THR A 89 -6.62 21.07 -1.41
N SER A 90 -6.00 21.35 -0.27
CA SER A 90 -6.56 21.00 1.06
C SER A 90 -7.05 22.23 1.86
N PHE A 91 -6.99 23.42 1.26
CA PHE A 91 -7.31 24.68 1.93
C PHE A 91 -8.76 24.75 2.42
N GLU A 92 -9.72 24.39 1.56
CA GLU A 92 -11.14 24.53 1.88
C GLU A 92 -11.59 23.54 2.96
N ASP A 93 -11.04 22.33 2.97
CA ASP A 93 -11.38 21.29 3.96
C ASP A 93 -10.87 21.64 5.36
N ARG A 94 -9.70 22.27 5.48
CA ARG A 94 -9.17 22.74 6.77
C ARG A 94 -9.90 23.96 7.30
N ASN A 95 -10.32 24.84 6.40
CA ASN A 95 -10.95 26.10 6.77
C ASN A 95 -12.48 26.01 6.86
N GLN A 96 -13.09 24.81 6.79
CA GLN A 96 -14.55 24.65 6.95
C GLN A 96 -15.08 25.20 8.28
N GLU A 97 -14.25 25.17 9.34
CA GLU A 97 -14.60 25.71 10.65
C GLU A 97 -14.39 27.24 10.76
N LYS A 98 -13.52 27.80 9.92
CA LYS A 98 -13.27 29.24 9.86
C LYS A 98 -14.37 29.89 9.02
N LYS A 99 -15.14 30.82 9.58
CA LYS A 99 -16.21 31.51 8.83
C LYS A 99 -15.69 32.34 7.65
N ILE A 100 -14.52 32.95 7.80
CA ILE A 100 -13.92 33.86 6.82
C ILE A 100 -12.40 33.65 6.81
N VAL A 101 -11.81 33.62 5.62
CA VAL A 101 -10.37 33.79 5.41
C VAL A 101 -10.17 35.05 4.56
N ASN A 102 -9.36 35.98 5.03
CA ASN A 102 -9.10 37.24 4.34
C ASN A 102 -7.60 37.53 4.36
N THR A 103 -6.93 37.07 3.32
CA THR A 103 -5.50 37.26 3.16
C THR A 103 -5.20 37.96 1.83
N THR A 104 -3.91 38.16 1.55
CA THR A 104 -3.49 38.87 0.34
C THR A 104 -3.71 38.02 -0.92
N MET A 105 -3.56 36.70 -0.77
CA MET A 105 -3.68 35.73 -1.85
C MET A 105 -5.06 35.10 -1.92
N VAL A 106 -5.72 34.83 -0.79
CA VAL A 106 -7.03 34.15 -0.79
C VAL A 106 -8.06 34.88 0.06
N LYS A 107 -9.24 35.08 -0.52
CA LYS A 107 -10.41 35.63 0.17
C LYS A 107 -11.52 34.61 0.06
N ALA A 108 -11.90 34.01 1.19
CA ALA A 108 -12.87 32.94 1.23
C ALA A 108 -13.93 33.15 2.30
N LEU A 109 -15.16 32.78 1.97
CA LEU A 109 -16.31 32.73 2.87
C LEU A 109 -16.74 31.27 3.02
N PHE A 110 -16.83 30.80 4.26
CA PHE A 110 -17.37 29.48 4.59
C PHE A 110 -18.64 29.66 5.41
N ARG A 111 -19.74 29.06 4.95
CA ARG A 111 -21.05 29.23 5.58
C ARG A 111 -21.85 27.94 5.58
N THR A 112 -22.38 27.59 6.74
CA THR A 112 -23.38 26.53 6.85
C THR A 112 -24.76 27.11 6.60
N ILE A 113 -25.48 26.53 5.65
CA ILE A 113 -26.76 27.00 5.15
C ILE A 113 -27.82 25.93 5.42
N ASN A 114 -28.99 26.34 5.90
CA ASN A 114 -30.14 25.44 6.11
C ASN A 114 -30.97 25.37 4.83
N ILE A 115 -31.11 24.18 4.25
CA ILE A 115 -31.65 23.98 2.89
C ILE A 115 -33.14 23.61 2.84
N THR A 116 -33.86 23.76 3.95
CA THR A 116 -35.26 23.31 4.08
C THR A 116 -36.29 24.08 3.25
N ASN A 117 -35.99 25.30 2.76
CA ASN A 117 -36.85 26.12 1.87
C ASN A 117 -36.02 27.21 1.14
N ILE A 118 -34.98 26.80 0.41
CA ILE A 118 -34.01 27.73 -0.16
C ILE A 118 -34.31 28.08 -1.63
N GLN A 119 -34.25 29.37 -1.94
CA GLN A 119 -34.17 29.90 -3.30
C GLN A 119 -32.72 29.86 -3.79
N ASP A 120 -32.48 30.21 -5.04
CA ASP A 120 -31.12 30.33 -5.56
C ASP A 120 -30.26 31.23 -4.66
N LEU A 121 -29.04 30.78 -4.39
CA LEU A 121 -28.10 31.54 -3.58
C LEU A 121 -27.15 32.33 -4.47
N TYR A 122 -26.99 33.60 -4.12
CA TYR A 122 -26.13 34.53 -4.84
C TYR A 122 -24.98 34.98 -3.96
N PHE A 123 -23.77 34.88 -4.47
CA PHE A 123 -22.56 35.35 -3.81
C PHE A 123 -21.89 36.40 -4.68
N SER A 124 -21.54 37.54 -4.08
CA SER A 124 -20.75 38.59 -4.72
C SER A 124 -19.28 38.18 -4.76
N LEU A 125 -18.63 38.43 -5.89
CA LEU A 125 -17.19 38.20 -6.10
C LEU A 125 -16.42 39.52 -6.26
N THR A 126 -16.86 40.56 -5.54
CA THR A 126 -16.31 41.91 -5.67
C THR A 126 -14.78 41.88 -5.53
N PRO A 127 -14.04 42.44 -6.51
CA PRO A 127 -12.58 42.46 -6.46
C PRO A 127 -12.07 42.99 -5.12
N ASN A 128 -11.06 42.33 -4.56
CA ASN A 128 -10.43 42.68 -3.29
C ASN A 128 -11.34 42.64 -2.04
N GLN A 129 -12.54 42.08 -2.11
CA GLN A 129 -13.40 41.86 -0.95
C GLN A 129 -13.60 40.36 -0.70
N VAL A 130 -13.91 40.01 0.55
CA VAL A 130 -14.33 38.65 0.88
C VAL A 130 -15.68 38.39 0.21
N PRO A 131 -15.90 37.22 -0.41
CA PRO A 131 -17.19 36.89 -1.00
C PRO A 131 -18.33 37.08 0.01
N GLY A 132 -19.42 37.73 -0.43
CA GLY A 132 -20.57 38.04 0.42
C GLY A 132 -21.84 37.41 -0.11
N LEU A 133 -22.64 36.79 0.77
CA LEU A 133 -23.98 36.33 0.40
C LEU A 133 -24.91 37.52 0.16
N ILE A 134 -25.57 37.56 -0.99
CA ILE A 134 -26.49 38.62 -1.40
C ILE A 134 -27.90 38.23 -0.97
N LEU A 135 -28.49 39.00 -0.05
CA LEU A 135 -29.90 38.86 0.35
C LEU A 135 -30.70 39.99 -0.32
N GLY A 136 -31.28 39.75 -1.50
CA GLY A 136 -32.15 40.72 -2.17
C GLY A 136 -31.93 40.86 -3.68
N THR A 137 -32.37 41.98 -4.23
CA THR A 137 -32.45 42.26 -5.69
C THR A 137 -31.13 42.05 -6.41
N MET A 138 -31.21 41.30 -7.51
CA MET A 138 -30.15 40.79 -8.42
C MET A 138 -29.16 41.83 -9.01
N ALA A 139 -29.23 43.10 -8.61
CA ALA A 139 -28.73 44.24 -9.39
C ALA A 139 -27.44 44.90 -8.87
N GLU A 140 -26.83 44.47 -7.75
CA GLU A 140 -25.74 45.24 -7.12
C GLU A 140 -24.32 44.69 -7.28
N SER A 141 -24.13 43.44 -7.71
CA SER A 141 -22.77 42.88 -7.86
C SER A 141 -22.44 42.51 -9.31
N PRO A 142 -21.45 43.16 -9.94
CA PRO A 142 -21.07 42.90 -11.33
C PRO A 142 -20.38 41.54 -11.52
N ASP A 143 -19.62 41.07 -10.52
CA ASP A 143 -19.08 39.70 -10.48
C ASP A 143 -19.85 38.88 -9.44
N ARG A 144 -20.37 37.69 -9.81
CA ARG A 144 -21.22 36.89 -8.92
C ARG A 144 -21.19 35.39 -9.21
N VAL A 145 -21.54 34.60 -8.20
CA VAL A 145 -21.86 33.16 -8.32
C VAL A 145 -23.33 32.95 -7.98
N ARG A 146 -24.06 32.25 -8.85
CA ARG A 146 -25.41 31.75 -8.59
C ARG A 146 -25.34 30.23 -8.42
N ILE A 147 -25.78 29.77 -7.27
CA ILE A 147 -25.94 28.35 -6.96
C ILE A 147 -27.44 28.02 -7.03
N PRO A 148 -27.88 27.17 -7.97
CA PRO A 148 -29.30 26.93 -8.21
C PRO A 148 -29.94 26.15 -7.08
N ARG A 149 -31.23 26.40 -6.81
CA ARG A 149 -31.99 25.70 -5.76
C ARG A 149 -32.09 24.19 -5.97
N THR A 150 -32.12 23.75 -7.23
CA THR A 150 -32.25 22.33 -7.62
C THR A 150 -31.11 21.48 -7.05
N LEU A 151 -29.91 22.08 -6.92
CA LEU A 151 -28.78 21.46 -6.25
C LEU A 151 -29.10 21.11 -4.79
N PHE A 152 -29.70 22.05 -4.06
CA PHE A 152 -30.03 21.85 -2.64
C PHE A 152 -31.17 20.86 -2.45
N GLU A 153 -32.11 20.77 -3.40
CA GLU A 153 -33.16 19.75 -3.39
C GLU A 153 -32.56 18.33 -3.48
N THR A 154 -31.54 18.13 -4.32
CA THR A 154 -30.81 16.86 -4.40
C THR A 154 -30.07 16.54 -3.10
N LEU A 155 -29.42 17.53 -2.49
CA LEU A 155 -28.63 17.34 -1.26
C LEU A 155 -29.49 17.16 0.01
N ARG A 156 -30.76 17.58 -0.03
CA ARG A 156 -31.69 17.45 1.10
C ARG A 156 -31.94 15.99 1.50
N ALA A 157 -31.76 15.05 0.58
CA ALA A 157 -31.86 13.63 0.87
C ALA A 157 -30.86 13.15 1.94
N ASP A 158 -29.75 13.88 2.13
CA ASP A 158 -28.64 13.48 3.00
C ASP A 158 -28.56 14.33 4.29
N ALA A 159 -28.90 15.63 4.23
CA ALA A 159 -28.91 16.50 5.41
C ALA A 159 -29.75 17.78 5.24
N ASP A 160 -30.31 18.34 6.33
CA ASP A 160 -31.01 19.64 6.31
C ASP A 160 -30.06 20.86 6.28
N ARG A 161 -28.75 20.64 6.45
CA ARG A 161 -27.73 21.70 6.49
C ARG A 161 -26.56 21.34 5.59
N VAL A 162 -26.14 22.29 4.76
CA VAL A 162 -25.05 22.12 3.80
C VAL A 162 -24.00 23.21 4.01
N HIS A 163 -22.72 22.82 3.93
CA HIS A 163 -21.60 23.75 3.97
C HIS A 163 -21.36 24.30 2.56
N VAL A 164 -21.31 25.62 2.42
CA VAL A 164 -20.97 26.31 1.18
C VAL A 164 -19.70 27.11 1.41
N ALA A 165 -18.72 26.95 0.52
CA ALA A 165 -17.49 27.72 0.51
C ALA A 165 -17.31 28.41 -0.85
N ILE A 166 -17.03 29.70 -0.81
CA ILE A 166 -16.68 30.50 -1.99
C ILE A 166 -15.31 31.08 -1.73
N SER A 167 -14.36 30.81 -2.62
CA SER A 167 -12.96 31.24 -2.51
C SER A 167 -12.55 32.03 -3.75
N VAL A 168 -11.84 33.14 -3.54
CA VAL A 168 -11.26 33.97 -4.61
C VAL A 168 -9.76 34.03 -4.38
N PHE A 169 -9.01 33.44 -5.30
CA PHE A 169 -7.55 33.41 -5.29
C PHE A 169 -6.99 34.48 -6.23
N ASN A 170 -6.10 35.31 -5.71
CA ASN A 170 -5.24 36.17 -6.49
C ASN A 170 -3.99 35.39 -6.90
N ILE A 171 -3.97 34.92 -8.14
CA ILE A 171 -2.89 34.06 -8.65
C ILE A 171 -1.68 34.86 -9.15
N GLY A 172 -1.72 36.20 -9.10
CA GLY A 172 -0.59 37.06 -9.45
C GLY A 172 -0.12 36.95 -10.90
N GLN A 173 1.07 37.47 -11.19
CA GLN A 173 1.64 37.42 -12.54
C GLN A 173 2.30 36.07 -12.87
N GLY A 174 2.54 35.20 -11.87
CA GLY A 174 3.20 33.91 -12.03
C GLY A 174 2.48 32.91 -12.94
N ASN A 175 3.21 31.87 -13.36
CA ASN A 175 2.74 30.89 -14.36
C ASN A 175 2.08 29.65 -13.76
N LEU A 176 2.02 29.53 -12.43
CA LEU A 176 1.61 28.29 -11.75
C LEU A 176 0.22 27.81 -12.18
N PHE A 177 -0.73 28.74 -12.30
CA PHE A 177 -2.12 28.46 -12.66
C PHE A 177 -2.42 28.84 -14.13
N LYS A 178 -1.41 29.16 -14.94
CA LYS A 178 -1.59 29.67 -16.32
C LYS A 178 -1.22 28.66 -17.41
N GLY A 179 -0.71 27.49 -17.04
CA GLY A 179 -0.33 26.42 -17.97
C GLY A 179 0.96 26.71 -18.77
N GLN A 180 1.51 25.69 -19.43
CA GLN A 180 2.80 25.80 -20.15
C GLN A 180 2.78 26.80 -21.32
N ALA A 181 1.62 27.08 -21.93
CA ALA A 181 1.50 28.04 -23.02
C ALA A 181 1.80 29.49 -22.59
N SER A 182 1.53 29.85 -21.31
CA SER A 182 1.88 31.16 -20.75
C SER A 182 3.38 31.31 -20.48
N ALA A 183 4.13 30.21 -20.34
CA ALA A 183 5.58 30.25 -20.11
C ALA A 183 6.38 30.66 -21.36
N ASN A 184 5.81 30.48 -22.56
CA ASN A 184 6.42 30.81 -23.85
C ASN A 184 6.15 32.26 -24.31
N GLY A 185 5.60 33.12 -23.46
CA GLY A 185 5.41 34.54 -23.76
C GLY A 185 4.24 34.86 -24.69
N ASP A 186 3.31 33.91 -24.92
CA ASP A 186 2.22 34.02 -25.91
C ASP A 186 1.04 34.91 -25.46
N GLY A 187 1.26 35.82 -24.50
CA GLY A 187 0.27 36.80 -24.04
C GLY A 187 -1.01 36.22 -23.40
N THR A 188 -1.04 34.92 -23.11
CA THR A 188 -2.21 34.23 -22.54
C THR A 188 -2.33 34.52 -21.05
N SER A 189 -3.27 35.39 -20.68
CA SER A 189 -3.54 35.78 -19.29
C SER A 189 -4.86 35.20 -18.78
N VAL A 190 -4.87 34.72 -17.54
CA VAL A 190 -6.12 34.45 -16.81
C VAL A 190 -6.82 35.78 -16.54
N LEU A 191 -8.14 35.83 -16.72
CA LEU A 191 -8.93 37.06 -16.52
C LEU A 191 -8.65 37.65 -15.13
N ASP A 192 -8.16 38.89 -15.11
CA ASP A 192 -7.74 39.64 -13.91
C ASP A 192 -6.73 38.93 -12.99
N ASN A 193 -6.06 37.87 -13.43
CA ASN A 193 -5.26 36.98 -12.58
C ASN A 193 -6.03 36.50 -11.34
N ARG A 194 -7.33 36.21 -11.52
CA ARG A 194 -8.21 35.70 -10.47
C ARG A 194 -8.66 34.28 -10.78
N MET A 195 -8.70 33.45 -9.75
CA MET A 195 -9.32 32.12 -9.79
C MET A 195 -10.43 32.09 -8.75
N VAL A 196 -11.56 31.47 -9.10
CA VAL A 196 -12.73 31.34 -8.22
C VAL A 196 -12.96 29.86 -7.93
N GLY A 197 -13.05 29.50 -6.66
CA GLY A 197 -13.47 28.18 -6.19
C GLY A 197 -14.88 28.24 -5.60
N VAL A 198 -15.70 27.24 -5.95
CA VAL A 198 -17.07 27.09 -5.45
C VAL A 198 -17.21 25.65 -4.94
N ARG A 199 -17.54 25.50 -3.65
CA ARG A 199 -17.76 24.20 -3.04
C ARG A 199 -19.08 24.17 -2.28
N VAL A 200 -19.84 23.10 -2.50
CA VAL A 200 -21.12 22.85 -1.83
C VAL A 200 -21.10 21.44 -1.29
N GLY A 201 -21.28 21.28 0.02
CA GLY A 201 -21.23 19.99 0.69
C GLY A 201 -19.83 19.37 0.73
N ARG A 202 -19.82 18.07 1.07
CA ARG A 202 -18.58 17.27 1.23
C ARG A 202 -18.35 16.29 0.09
N GLN A 203 -19.37 15.99 -0.70
CA GLN A 203 -19.30 15.06 -1.81
C GLN A 203 -19.13 15.81 -3.13
N PRO A 204 -18.41 15.24 -4.12
CA PRO A 204 -18.35 15.79 -5.46
C PRO A 204 -19.75 15.78 -6.09
N ILE A 205 -20.10 16.87 -6.74
CA ILE A 205 -21.40 17.07 -7.38
C ILE A 205 -21.18 17.08 -8.88
N GLU A 206 -21.85 16.17 -9.58
CA GLU A 206 -21.76 15.96 -11.03
C GLU A 206 -23.19 15.91 -11.62
N ASP A 207 -23.32 16.13 -12.92
CA ASP A 207 -24.57 16.00 -13.70
C ASP A 207 -25.74 16.86 -13.20
N LEU A 208 -25.47 18.13 -12.86
CA LEU A 208 -26.47 19.09 -12.45
C LEU A 208 -27.44 19.42 -13.58
N ILE A 209 -28.74 19.24 -13.30
CA ILE A 209 -29.83 19.58 -14.21
C ILE A 209 -29.84 21.09 -14.51
N GLU A 210 -29.64 21.92 -13.48
CA GLU A 210 -29.43 23.36 -13.62
C GLU A 210 -27.98 23.67 -13.25
N PRO A 211 -27.19 24.25 -14.17
CA PRO A 211 -25.77 24.48 -13.93
C PRO A 211 -25.54 25.63 -12.94
N VAL A 212 -24.41 25.55 -12.24
CA VAL A 212 -23.89 26.67 -11.45
C VAL A 212 -23.41 27.75 -12.41
N GLU A 213 -23.79 29.00 -12.14
CA GLU A 213 -23.52 30.14 -13.00
C GLU A 213 -22.51 31.07 -12.32
N ILE A 214 -21.38 31.32 -12.98
CA ILE A 214 -20.34 32.25 -12.51
C ILE A 214 -20.25 33.38 -13.53
N THR A 215 -20.52 34.61 -13.08
CA THR A 215 -20.50 35.81 -13.90
C THR A 215 -19.26 36.63 -13.59
N PHE A 216 -18.50 36.96 -14.63
CA PHE A 216 -17.36 37.88 -14.58
C PHE A 216 -17.66 39.11 -15.44
N SER A 217 -17.66 40.29 -14.84
CA SER A 217 -17.80 41.55 -15.57
C SER A 217 -16.47 42.02 -16.15
N HIS A 218 -16.51 42.65 -17.32
CA HIS A 218 -15.32 43.20 -17.97
C HIS A 218 -15.65 44.41 -18.83
N ARG A 219 -14.68 45.33 -18.99
CA ARG A 219 -14.86 46.55 -19.80
C ARG A 219 -14.87 46.31 -21.31
N LYS A 220 -14.24 45.22 -21.76
CA LYS A 220 -14.18 44.78 -23.16
C LYS A 220 -14.15 43.26 -23.20
N GLN A 221 -14.79 42.69 -24.21
CA GLN A 221 -14.81 41.24 -24.43
C GLN A 221 -13.38 40.68 -24.53
N PRO A 222 -13.02 39.67 -23.72
CA PRO A 222 -11.69 39.06 -23.76
C PRO A 222 -11.52 38.18 -25.01
N GLN A 223 -10.32 38.17 -25.59
CA GLN A 223 -9.95 37.18 -26.60
C GLN A 223 -9.68 35.82 -25.92
N VAL A 224 -10.62 34.90 -26.04
CA VAL A 224 -10.50 33.56 -25.45
C VAL A 224 -9.62 32.69 -26.34
N ARG A 225 -8.41 32.33 -25.88
CA ARG A 225 -7.60 31.25 -26.45
C ARG A 225 -7.73 30.04 -25.54
N THR A 226 -8.19 28.90 -26.07
CA THR A 226 -8.37 27.63 -25.34
C THR A 226 -7.05 26.91 -25.01
N THR A 227 -5.93 27.62 -24.98
CA THR A 227 -4.58 27.07 -24.88
C THR A 227 -4.11 26.87 -23.43
N GLY A 228 -5.02 26.76 -22.46
CA GLY A 228 -4.71 26.46 -21.06
C GLY A 228 -4.87 24.96 -20.76
N ASN A 229 -4.08 24.41 -19.84
CA ASN A 229 -4.23 23.02 -19.37
C ASN A 229 -5.42 22.86 -18.37
N TRP A 230 -6.45 23.69 -18.49
CA TRP A 230 -7.64 23.63 -17.65
C TRP A 230 -8.62 22.61 -18.25
N ASP A 231 -9.15 21.72 -17.43
CA ASP A 231 -10.18 20.78 -17.86
C ASP A 231 -11.50 21.55 -18.09
N SER A 232 -12.08 21.37 -19.28
CA SER A 232 -13.33 22.03 -19.69
C SER A 232 -14.53 21.10 -19.65
N ARG A 233 -14.39 19.84 -19.20
CA ARG A 233 -15.51 18.89 -19.11
C ARG A 233 -16.64 19.51 -18.29
N GLY A 234 -17.87 19.47 -18.80
CA GLY A 234 -19.06 19.92 -18.07
C GLY A 234 -19.19 21.43 -17.85
N CYS A 235 -18.24 22.24 -18.32
CA CYS A 235 -18.32 23.70 -18.24
C CYS A 235 -18.39 24.33 -19.64
N SER A 236 -19.25 25.34 -19.80
CA SER A 236 -19.38 26.12 -21.03
C SER A 236 -19.37 27.62 -20.72
N SER A 237 -18.71 28.40 -21.56
CA SER A 237 -18.62 29.86 -21.41
C SER A 237 -19.49 30.58 -22.44
N ARG A 238 -20.33 31.51 -21.99
CA ARG A 238 -21.08 32.45 -22.82
C ARG A 238 -20.45 33.83 -22.71
N LEU A 239 -19.87 34.30 -23.81
CA LEU A 239 -19.26 35.62 -23.90
C LEU A 239 -20.32 36.65 -24.28
N ARG A 240 -20.40 37.75 -23.52
CA ARG A 240 -21.17 38.96 -23.85
C ARG A 240 -20.21 40.15 -23.89
N ASP A 241 -20.68 41.32 -24.32
CA ASP A 241 -19.83 42.51 -24.49
C ASP A 241 -19.24 43.04 -23.17
N LEU A 242 -20.02 42.97 -22.09
CA LEU A 242 -19.69 43.52 -20.77
C LEU A 242 -19.57 42.46 -19.66
N GLU A 243 -19.91 41.20 -19.95
CA GLU A 243 -19.83 40.10 -19.00
C GLU A 243 -19.52 38.77 -19.70
N THR A 244 -18.87 37.87 -18.98
CA THR A 244 -18.68 36.47 -19.37
C THR A 244 -19.36 35.59 -18.34
N ILE A 245 -20.22 34.69 -18.81
CA ILE A 245 -20.99 33.78 -17.96
C ILE A 245 -20.48 32.36 -18.17
N CYS A 246 -19.96 31.73 -17.12
CA CYS A 246 -19.56 30.34 -17.09
C CYS A 246 -20.68 29.49 -16.49
N LEU A 247 -21.11 28.45 -17.20
CA LEU A 247 -22.14 27.50 -16.79
C LEU A 247 -21.49 26.14 -16.61
N CYS A 248 -21.49 25.62 -15.39
CA CYS A 248 -20.90 24.32 -15.07
C CYS A 248 -21.96 23.37 -14.50
N ASP A 249 -22.07 22.19 -15.09
CA ASP A 249 -22.96 21.11 -14.66
C ASP A 249 -22.38 20.27 -13.51
N HIS A 250 -21.22 20.65 -12.99
CA HIS A 250 -20.57 19.95 -11.91
C HIS A 250 -19.82 20.97 -11.03
N LEU A 251 -19.64 20.62 -9.76
CA LEU A 251 -18.76 21.34 -8.84
C LEU A 251 -17.53 20.46 -8.62
N THR A 252 -16.54 20.61 -9.51
CA THR A 252 -15.22 20.01 -9.31
C THR A 252 -14.33 21.02 -8.61
N PHE A 253 -13.60 20.50 -7.65
CA PHE A 253 -12.51 21.21 -7.02
C PHE A 253 -11.22 21.03 -7.85
N PHE A 254 -10.44 22.09 -8.02
CA PHE A 254 -9.19 22.07 -8.77
C PHE A 254 -8.09 21.34 -7.97
N ALA A 255 -8.09 20.00 -8.07
CA ALA A 255 -7.09 19.13 -7.46
C ALA A 255 -6.98 17.73 -8.08
N LEU A 256 -7.57 17.47 -9.25
CA LEU A 256 -7.50 16.15 -9.89
C LEU A 256 -6.29 16.00 -10.82
N LEU A 257 -5.10 16.38 -10.36
CA LEU A 257 -3.84 16.02 -10.99
C LEU A 257 -2.84 15.67 -9.88
N LEU A 258 -2.48 14.38 -9.78
CA LEU A 258 -1.43 13.74 -8.96
C LEU A 258 -1.93 12.85 -7.79
N GLU A 259 -2.44 11.66 -8.13
CA GLU A 259 -1.97 10.37 -7.58
C GLU A 259 -2.66 9.19 -8.33
N PRO A 260 -2.03 8.00 -8.45
CA PRO A 260 -2.63 6.85 -9.13
C PRO A 260 -3.64 6.17 -8.19
N THR A 261 -4.83 6.72 -8.15
CA THR A 261 -5.97 6.23 -7.37
C THR A 261 -6.64 5.07 -8.09
N LEU A 262 -6.67 3.91 -7.44
CA LEU A 262 -7.37 2.73 -7.93
C LEU A 262 -8.89 2.95 -7.81
N ASP A 263 -9.59 2.86 -8.94
CA ASP A 263 -11.06 2.94 -9.02
C ASP A 263 -11.77 1.95 -8.06
N ILE A 264 -12.96 2.32 -7.56
CA ILE A 264 -13.76 1.52 -6.61
C ILE A 264 -14.07 0.12 -7.16
N ALA A 265 -14.36 0.01 -8.46
CA ALA A 265 -14.60 -1.29 -9.08
C ALA A 265 -13.32 -2.14 -9.10
N THR A 266 -12.18 -1.49 -9.33
CA THR A 266 -10.85 -2.11 -9.29
C THR A 266 -10.51 -2.60 -7.88
N VAL A 267 -10.69 -1.78 -6.83
CA VAL A 267 -10.47 -2.19 -5.42
C VAL A 267 -11.36 -3.37 -5.03
N ARG A 268 -12.65 -3.34 -5.41
CA ARG A 268 -13.59 -4.43 -5.11
C ARG A 268 -13.25 -5.71 -5.88
N ALA A 269 -12.78 -5.60 -7.11
CA ALA A 269 -12.30 -6.74 -7.90
C ALA A 269 -11.02 -7.33 -7.30
N LEU A 270 -10.02 -6.51 -6.98
CA LEU A 270 -8.78 -6.94 -6.33
C LEU A 270 -9.05 -7.61 -4.99
N THR A 271 -9.97 -7.06 -4.20
CA THR A 271 -10.35 -7.64 -2.90
C THR A 271 -10.94 -9.04 -3.08
N ARG A 272 -11.88 -9.22 -4.02
CA ARG A 272 -12.47 -10.54 -4.31
C ARG A 272 -11.45 -11.54 -4.85
N ILE A 273 -10.57 -11.10 -5.75
CA ILE A 273 -9.51 -11.96 -6.31
C ILE A 273 -8.52 -12.36 -5.20
N SER A 274 -8.09 -11.41 -4.38
CA SER A 274 -7.17 -11.66 -3.26
C SER A 274 -7.81 -12.60 -2.24
N GLN A 275 -9.08 -12.40 -1.90
CA GLN A 275 -9.81 -13.27 -0.99
C GLN A 275 -9.89 -14.72 -1.52
N ALA A 276 -10.28 -14.91 -2.78
CA ALA A 276 -10.33 -16.23 -3.39
C ALA A 276 -8.94 -16.87 -3.47
N GLY A 277 -7.95 -16.11 -3.92
CA GLY A 277 -6.57 -16.55 -4.08
C GLY A 277 -5.88 -16.93 -2.78
N CYS A 278 -5.96 -16.08 -1.75
CA CYS A 278 -5.44 -16.37 -0.42
C CYS A 278 -6.12 -17.60 0.20
N SER A 279 -7.44 -17.77 0.00
CA SER A 279 -8.18 -18.93 0.51
C SER A 279 -7.66 -20.24 -0.11
N VAL A 280 -7.49 -20.27 -1.43
CA VAL A 280 -6.94 -21.44 -2.14
C VAL A 280 -5.49 -21.70 -1.69
N SER A 281 -4.67 -20.65 -1.60
CA SER A 281 -3.27 -20.75 -1.13
C SER A 281 -3.18 -21.38 0.27
N VAL A 282 -4.04 -20.95 1.21
CA VAL A 282 -4.11 -21.50 2.57
C VAL A 282 -4.42 -22.99 2.56
N ILE A 283 -5.36 -23.45 1.73
CA ILE A 283 -5.71 -24.88 1.63
C ILE A 283 -4.47 -25.70 1.23
N PHE A 284 -3.74 -25.29 0.20
CA PHE A 284 -2.54 -26.01 -0.26
C PHE A 284 -1.37 -25.94 0.73
N LEU A 285 -1.21 -24.83 1.45
CA LEU A 285 -0.20 -24.70 2.52
C LEU A 285 -0.53 -25.61 3.70
N ILE A 286 -1.81 -25.70 4.12
CA ILE A 286 -2.25 -26.64 5.15
C ILE A 286 -2.01 -28.08 4.71
N LEU A 287 -2.37 -28.44 3.47
CA LEU A 287 -2.09 -29.77 2.92
C LEU A 287 -0.59 -30.08 2.95
N THR A 288 0.27 -29.12 2.60
CA THR A 288 1.74 -29.28 2.68
C THR A 288 2.19 -29.57 4.11
N ILE A 289 1.68 -28.82 5.09
CA ILE A 289 2.02 -29.00 6.51
C ILE A 289 1.53 -30.36 7.01
N VAL A 290 0.30 -30.76 6.69
CA VAL A 290 -0.27 -32.07 7.07
C VAL A 290 0.52 -33.22 6.44
N LEU A 291 0.86 -33.12 5.16
CA LEU A 291 1.70 -34.10 4.46
C LEU A 291 3.08 -34.21 5.12
N TYR A 292 3.69 -33.10 5.51
CA TYR A 292 4.94 -33.12 6.24
C TYR A 292 4.82 -33.89 7.56
N PHE A 293 3.81 -33.59 8.38
CA PHE A 293 3.64 -34.24 9.66
C PHE A 293 3.36 -35.74 9.50
N THR A 294 2.46 -36.13 8.59
CA THR A 294 2.22 -37.55 8.29
C THR A 294 3.48 -38.26 7.82
N GLN A 295 4.28 -37.66 6.94
CA GLN A 295 5.56 -38.24 6.52
C GLN A 295 6.55 -38.37 7.69
N ARG A 296 6.60 -37.36 8.57
CA ARG A 296 7.46 -37.36 9.75
C ARG A 296 7.07 -38.44 10.77
N PHE A 297 5.77 -38.69 10.96
CA PHE A 297 5.28 -39.73 11.85
C PHE A 297 5.48 -41.14 11.26
N THR A 298 5.21 -41.30 9.97
CA THR A 298 5.26 -42.62 9.32
C THR A 298 6.69 -43.05 8.95
N ARG A 299 7.60 -42.11 8.65
CA ARG A 299 8.96 -42.44 8.15
C ARG A 299 10.05 -41.99 9.12
N LYS A 300 10.68 -42.97 9.80
CA LYS A 300 11.82 -42.72 10.71
C LYS A 300 12.99 -41.96 10.05
N LYS A 301 13.25 -42.18 8.75
CA LYS A 301 14.31 -41.50 7.97
C LYS A 301 14.09 -39.97 7.87
N PHE A 302 12.84 -39.53 7.82
CA PHE A 302 12.47 -38.11 7.68
C PHE A 302 12.70 -37.29 8.95
N LYS A 303 12.90 -37.96 10.09
CA LYS A 303 13.11 -37.33 11.41
C LYS A 303 14.51 -36.69 11.52
N GLN A 304 15.47 -37.14 10.71
CA GLN A 304 16.87 -36.70 10.75
C GLN A 304 17.21 -35.65 9.68
N GLU A 305 16.33 -35.41 8.71
CA GLU A 305 16.58 -34.45 7.64
C GLU A 305 16.14 -33.03 8.07
N ASP A 306 17.05 -32.05 7.96
CA ASP A 306 16.81 -30.64 8.25
C ASP A 306 16.07 -29.84 7.14
N PRO A 307 16.28 -30.10 5.83
CA PRO A 307 15.59 -29.37 4.75
C PRO A 307 14.06 -29.30 4.87
N PRO A 308 13.33 -30.41 5.15
CA PRO A 308 11.88 -30.35 5.20
C PRO A 308 11.35 -29.57 6.42
N LYS A 309 12.17 -29.29 7.44
CA LYS A 309 11.78 -28.44 8.58
C LYS A 309 11.77 -26.95 8.22
N ILE A 310 12.72 -26.50 7.38
CA ILE A 310 12.82 -25.12 6.91
C ILE A 310 11.63 -24.81 6.00
N HIS A 311 11.36 -25.70 5.05
CA HIS A 311 10.24 -25.59 4.11
C HIS A 311 8.87 -25.50 4.81
N VAL A 312 8.68 -26.25 5.89
CA VAL A 312 7.44 -26.19 6.71
C VAL A 312 7.35 -24.90 7.49
N SER A 313 8.49 -24.37 7.96
CA SER A 313 8.50 -23.10 8.69
C SER A 313 8.11 -21.93 7.77
N LEU A 314 8.64 -21.91 6.54
CA LEU A 314 8.22 -20.99 5.48
C LEU A 314 6.73 -21.16 5.12
N SER A 315 6.28 -22.41 4.92
CA SER A 315 4.86 -22.70 4.66
C SER A 315 3.96 -22.22 5.81
N SER A 316 4.41 -22.37 7.06
CA SER A 316 3.66 -21.97 8.25
C SER A 316 3.56 -20.45 8.36
N SER A 317 4.65 -19.71 8.13
CA SER A 317 4.63 -18.25 8.16
C SER A 317 3.73 -17.69 7.05
N LEU A 318 3.80 -18.26 5.84
CA LEU A 318 2.99 -17.83 4.70
C LEU A 318 1.51 -18.16 4.91
N CYS A 319 1.19 -19.32 5.49
CA CYS A 319 -0.17 -19.70 5.84
C CYS A 319 -0.79 -18.70 6.82
N LEU A 320 -0.05 -18.32 7.86
CA LEU A 320 -0.54 -17.37 8.86
C LEU A 320 -0.61 -15.94 8.34
N LEU A 321 0.30 -15.54 7.46
CA LEU A 321 0.17 -14.27 6.73
C LEU A 321 -1.14 -14.22 5.94
N ASN A 322 -1.44 -15.26 5.15
CA ASN A 322 -2.66 -15.33 4.35
C ASN A 322 -3.93 -15.39 5.22
N VAL A 323 -3.93 -16.15 6.32
CA VAL A 323 -5.05 -16.21 7.26
C VAL A 323 -5.29 -14.84 7.90
N THR A 324 -4.24 -14.16 8.35
CA THR A 324 -4.36 -12.84 8.98
C THR A 324 -4.86 -11.80 7.96
N PHE A 325 -4.39 -11.87 6.72
CA PHE A 325 -4.89 -11.03 5.63
C PHE A 325 -6.37 -11.28 5.32
N LEU A 326 -6.81 -12.54 5.28
CA LEU A 326 -8.24 -12.89 5.11
C LEU A 326 -9.10 -12.37 6.26
N ILE A 327 -8.59 -12.44 7.50
CA ILE A 327 -9.26 -11.86 8.66
C ILE A 327 -9.39 -10.34 8.50
N ALA A 328 -8.31 -9.65 8.08
CA ALA A 328 -8.30 -8.22 7.85
C ALA A 328 -9.29 -7.77 6.76
N LEU A 329 -9.49 -8.59 5.72
CA LEU A 329 -10.49 -8.33 4.67
C LEU A 329 -11.92 -8.68 5.08
N GLY A 330 -12.10 -9.66 5.98
CA GLY A 330 -13.39 -10.21 6.36
C GLY A 330 -14.13 -9.43 7.45
N THR A 331 -13.42 -8.59 8.22
CA THR A 331 -14.04 -7.76 9.25
C THR A 331 -14.72 -6.54 8.64
N GLY A 332 -15.97 -6.69 8.21
CA GLY A 332 -16.79 -5.62 7.61
C GLY A 332 -17.42 -4.61 8.57
N ALA A 333 -17.01 -4.58 9.84
CA ALA A 333 -17.53 -3.66 10.88
C ALA A 333 -16.39 -2.82 11.47
N PRO A 334 -16.66 -1.57 11.92
CA PRO A 334 -15.66 -0.74 12.59
C PRO A 334 -15.11 -1.49 13.80
N GLN A 335 -13.84 -1.85 13.77
CA GLN A 335 -13.18 -2.55 14.86
C GLN A 335 -12.62 -1.53 15.86
N SER A 336 -12.47 -1.93 17.12
CA SER A 336 -11.79 -1.10 18.11
C SER A 336 -10.34 -0.82 17.70
N ASP A 337 -9.81 0.35 18.06
CA ASP A 337 -8.43 0.74 17.77
C ASP A 337 -7.41 -0.32 18.24
N GLY A 338 -7.66 -0.94 19.40
CA GLY A 338 -6.81 -1.99 19.95
C GLY A 338 -6.80 -3.27 19.09
N TRP A 339 -7.94 -3.63 18.50
CA TRP A 339 -8.03 -4.77 17.58
C TRP A 339 -7.27 -4.49 16.29
N CYS A 340 -7.39 -3.26 15.76
CA CYS A 340 -6.69 -2.85 14.56
C CYS A 340 -5.17 -2.74 14.76
N TRP A 341 -4.75 -2.22 15.91
CA TRP A 341 -3.36 -2.21 16.32
C TRP A 341 -2.78 -3.63 16.40
N ALA A 342 -3.50 -4.57 17.03
CA ALA A 342 -3.06 -5.95 17.16
C ALA A 342 -3.00 -6.66 15.80
N LEU A 343 -4.04 -6.52 14.97
CA LEU A 343 -4.11 -7.13 13.65
C LEU A 343 -3.01 -6.61 12.71
N GLY A 344 -2.75 -5.30 12.74
CA GLY A 344 -1.65 -4.67 11.99
C GLY A 344 -0.29 -5.21 12.44
N GLY A 345 -0.06 -5.31 13.75
CA GLY A 345 1.16 -5.89 14.32
C GLY A 345 1.38 -7.35 13.94
N ILE A 346 0.34 -8.19 14.07
CA ILE A 346 0.39 -9.62 13.73
C ILE A 346 0.64 -9.81 12.23
N SER A 347 -0.04 -9.02 11.38
CA SER A 347 0.15 -9.09 9.93
C SER A 347 1.57 -8.69 9.53
N HIS A 348 2.11 -7.61 10.13
CA HIS A 348 3.49 -7.18 9.89
C HIS A 348 4.50 -8.25 10.34
N TYR A 349 4.27 -8.91 11.47
CA TYR A 349 5.14 -9.98 11.96
C TYR A 349 5.20 -11.18 11.01
N PHE A 350 4.05 -11.67 10.54
CA PHE A 350 4.04 -12.81 9.62
C PHE A 350 4.57 -12.46 8.23
N LEU A 351 4.44 -11.20 7.80
CA LEU A 351 5.05 -10.70 6.57
C LEU A 351 6.59 -10.77 6.67
N LEU A 352 7.18 -10.15 7.69
CA LEU A 352 8.62 -10.14 7.91
C LEU A 352 9.17 -11.55 8.18
N SER A 353 8.43 -12.38 8.91
CA SER A 353 8.77 -13.78 9.12
C SER A 353 8.83 -14.55 7.81
N SER A 354 7.86 -14.34 6.92
CA SER A 354 7.85 -14.98 5.60
C SER A 354 9.05 -14.57 4.76
N PHE A 355 9.41 -13.27 4.72
CA PHE A 355 10.62 -12.82 4.04
C PHE A 355 11.88 -13.45 4.64
N THR A 356 12.00 -13.46 5.96
CA THR A 356 13.17 -14.04 6.63
C THR A 356 13.31 -15.53 6.34
N TRP A 357 12.20 -16.29 6.34
CA TRP A 357 12.19 -17.70 5.98
C TRP A 357 12.49 -17.95 4.51
N MET A 358 12.06 -17.06 3.59
CA MET A 358 12.48 -17.12 2.18
C MET A 358 14.00 -16.92 2.06
N GLY A 359 14.56 -15.99 2.84
CA GLY A 359 16.01 -15.79 2.97
C GLY A 359 16.76 -17.02 3.49
N ILE A 360 16.25 -17.64 4.55
CA ILE A 360 16.81 -18.86 5.12
C ILE A 360 16.74 -20.02 4.12
N GLU A 361 15.63 -20.16 3.40
CA GLU A 361 15.48 -21.17 2.35
C GLU A 361 16.48 -20.93 1.21
N ALA A 362 16.65 -19.68 0.75
CA ALA A 362 17.66 -19.33 -0.25
C ALA A 362 19.07 -19.68 0.23
N PHE A 363 19.44 -19.29 1.45
CA PHE A 363 20.72 -19.66 2.04
C PHE A 363 20.90 -21.18 2.13
N HIS A 364 19.84 -21.92 2.47
CA HIS A 364 19.88 -23.38 2.51
C HIS A 364 20.09 -23.99 1.11
N LEU A 365 19.43 -23.45 0.08
CA LEU A 365 19.65 -23.83 -1.32
C LEU A 365 21.10 -23.59 -1.77
N TYR A 366 21.69 -22.47 -1.38
CA TYR A 366 23.11 -22.18 -1.63
C TYR A 366 24.02 -23.25 -1.03
N LEU A 367 23.77 -23.64 0.23
CA LEU A 367 24.52 -24.71 0.88
C LEU A 367 24.33 -26.05 0.15
N LEU A 368 23.12 -26.38 -0.30
CA LEU A 368 22.86 -27.66 -0.97
C LEU A 368 23.50 -27.76 -2.37
N VAL A 369 23.49 -26.67 -3.16
CA VAL A 369 23.86 -26.71 -4.58
C VAL A 369 25.33 -26.32 -4.82
N ILE A 370 25.85 -25.33 -4.08
CA ILE A 370 27.18 -24.76 -4.36
C ILE A 370 28.21 -25.33 -3.39
N LYS A 371 27.91 -25.27 -2.09
CA LYS A 371 28.82 -25.69 -1.04
C LYS A 371 28.58 -27.17 -0.71
N ILE A 372 29.12 -28.09 -1.51
CA ILE A 372 28.97 -29.58 -1.46
C ILE A 372 29.51 -30.21 -0.15
N PHE A 373 29.31 -29.61 1.02
CA PHE A 373 29.91 -30.02 2.27
C PHE A 373 28.89 -30.73 3.17
N LYS A 374 29.36 -31.82 3.80
CA LYS A 374 28.79 -32.39 5.02
C LYS A 374 28.92 -31.41 6.19
N THR A 375 28.27 -30.24 6.13
CA THR A 375 28.27 -29.26 7.22
C THR A 375 27.31 -29.70 8.31
N TYR A 376 27.80 -30.49 9.26
CA TYR A 376 27.07 -30.75 10.50
C TYR A 376 27.27 -29.57 11.45
N PHE A 377 26.36 -28.60 11.42
CA PHE A 377 26.30 -27.55 12.44
C PHE A 377 25.45 -28.04 13.61
N ARG A 378 26.04 -28.13 14.81
CA ARG A 378 25.30 -28.51 16.02
C ARG A 378 24.16 -27.50 16.26
N HIS A 379 22.94 -28.00 16.43
CA HIS A 379 21.70 -27.20 16.56
C HIS A 379 21.42 -26.24 15.38
N TYR A 380 21.79 -26.61 14.15
CA TYR A 380 21.56 -25.81 12.93
C TYR A 380 20.14 -25.23 12.84
N PHE A 381 19.13 -26.09 12.89
CA PHE A 381 17.72 -25.68 12.77
C PHE A 381 17.29 -24.71 13.88
N LEU A 382 17.76 -24.89 15.12
CA LEU A 382 17.41 -23.99 16.23
C LEU A 382 17.95 -22.57 15.99
N LYS A 383 19.18 -22.45 15.47
CA LYS A 383 19.75 -21.15 15.10
C LYS A 383 18.94 -20.48 13.99
N LEU A 384 18.52 -21.25 12.98
CA LEU A 384 17.65 -20.74 11.92
C LEU A 384 16.30 -20.30 12.46
N CYS A 385 15.68 -21.04 13.38
CA CYS A 385 14.43 -20.61 14.02
C CYS A 385 14.61 -19.31 14.83
N LEU A 386 15.72 -19.16 15.55
CA LEU A 386 16.01 -17.94 16.30
C LEU A 386 16.10 -16.73 15.37
N VAL A 387 16.72 -16.88 14.20
CA VAL A 387 16.79 -15.84 13.17
C VAL A 387 15.42 -15.60 12.52
N GLY A 388 14.79 -16.67 12.04
CA GLY A 388 13.55 -16.65 11.25
C GLY A 388 12.32 -16.12 11.99
N TRP A 389 12.27 -16.29 13.31
CA TRP A 389 11.18 -15.77 14.15
C TRP A 389 11.63 -14.59 15.02
N GLY A 390 12.88 -14.57 15.48
CA GLY A 390 13.38 -13.55 16.40
C GLY A 390 13.61 -12.18 15.77
N ILE A 391 14.23 -12.12 14.60
CA ILE A 391 14.47 -10.83 13.92
C ILE A 391 13.13 -10.13 13.57
N PRO A 392 12.15 -10.80 12.95
CA PRO A 392 10.82 -10.23 12.74
C PRO A 392 10.14 -9.75 14.03
N ALA A 393 10.24 -10.54 15.12
CA ALA A 393 9.64 -10.19 16.40
C ALA A 393 10.25 -8.91 16.97
N PHE A 394 11.57 -8.76 16.87
CA PHE A 394 12.28 -7.56 17.31
C PHE A 394 11.85 -6.32 16.53
N VAL A 395 11.80 -6.40 15.19
CA VAL A 395 11.38 -5.27 14.35
C VAL A 395 9.94 -4.84 14.64
N VAL A 396 9.02 -5.80 14.77
CA VAL A 396 7.62 -5.54 15.10
C VAL A 396 7.45 -4.97 16.50
N PHE A 397 8.24 -5.45 17.47
CA PHE A 397 8.23 -4.90 18.82
C PHE A 397 8.58 -3.40 18.82
N ILE A 398 9.67 -3.01 18.15
CA ILE A 398 10.05 -1.60 18.02
C ILE A 398 8.95 -0.79 17.32
N THR A 399 8.42 -1.31 16.21
CA THR A 399 7.35 -0.65 15.44
C THR A 399 6.06 -0.49 16.26
N GLY A 400 5.77 -1.44 17.14
CA GLY A 400 4.59 -1.42 18.01
C GLY A 400 4.71 -0.42 19.15
N VAL A 401 5.88 -0.36 19.79
CA VAL A 401 6.17 0.59 20.89
C VAL A 401 6.07 2.04 20.41
N THR A 402 6.43 2.34 19.17
CA THR A 402 6.28 3.69 18.59
C THR A 402 4.84 4.05 18.21
N GLY A 403 3.85 3.17 18.48
CA GLY A 403 2.45 3.44 18.18
C GLY A 403 2.14 3.52 16.68
N SER A 404 2.93 2.86 15.84
CA SER A 404 2.89 3.01 14.38
C SER A 404 1.76 2.25 13.68
N TYR A 405 1.03 1.38 14.39
CA TYR A 405 -0.10 0.61 13.83
C TYR A 405 -1.44 1.33 14.03
N GLY A 406 -2.37 1.14 13.10
CA GLY A 406 -3.73 1.67 13.18
C GLY A 406 -4.54 1.46 11.89
N HIS A 407 -5.60 2.24 11.76
CA HIS A 407 -6.49 2.20 10.59
C HIS A 407 -5.78 2.82 9.37
N PHE A 408 -5.61 2.01 8.33
CA PHE A 408 -5.05 2.38 7.04
C PHE A 408 -6.20 2.47 6.02
N LEU A 409 -6.51 3.69 5.61
CA LEU A 409 -7.63 4.01 4.75
C LEU A 409 -7.13 4.13 3.31
N ILE A 410 -7.53 3.21 2.44
CA ILE A 410 -7.39 3.38 1.00
C ILE A 410 -8.54 4.26 0.53
N LYS A 411 -8.20 5.38 -0.11
CA LYS A 411 -9.18 6.35 -0.62
C LYS A 411 -9.14 6.41 -2.13
N ASN A 412 -10.30 6.60 -2.76
CA ASN A 412 -10.39 6.84 -4.21
C ASN A 412 -10.09 8.30 -4.55
N GLU A 413 -10.06 8.62 -5.85
CA GLU A 413 -10.06 9.98 -6.45
C GLU A 413 -11.03 10.94 -5.77
N LYS A 414 -12.17 10.40 -5.29
CA LYS A 414 -13.24 11.16 -4.63
C LYS A 414 -13.07 11.29 -3.10
N ASN A 415 -11.89 10.98 -2.55
CA ASN A 415 -11.55 10.96 -1.10
C ASN A 415 -12.48 10.05 -0.26
N GLN A 416 -13.23 9.17 -0.90
CA GLN A 416 -14.08 8.17 -0.28
C GLN A 416 -13.23 6.98 0.15
N THR A 417 -13.39 6.53 1.40
CA THR A 417 -12.77 5.29 1.88
C THR A 417 -13.31 4.12 1.06
N THR A 418 -12.45 3.53 0.23
CA THR A 418 -12.80 2.36 -0.59
C THR A 418 -12.51 1.06 0.13
N LEU A 419 -11.47 1.07 0.96
CA LEU A 419 -11.10 -0.06 1.78
C LEU A 419 -10.38 0.43 3.05
N GLU A 420 -10.87 0.00 4.19
CA GLU A 420 -10.24 0.23 5.48
C GLU A 420 -9.52 -1.08 5.88
N LEU A 421 -8.21 -1.00 6.09
CA LEU A 421 -7.41 -2.12 6.58
C LEU A 421 -6.70 -1.74 7.86
N CYS A 422 -6.28 -2.74 8.63
CA CYS A 422 -5.42 -2.53 9.78
C CYS A 422 -3.96 -2.72 9.40
N TRP A 423 -3.20 -1.61 9.37
CA TRP A 423 -1.80 -1.59 8.92
C TRP A 423 -0.96 -0.51 9.61
N ILE A 424 0.28 -0.33 9.16
CA ILE A 424 1.18 0.72 9.61
C ILE A 424 0.68 2.07 9.08
N LYS A 425 0.35 3.00 9.98
CA LYS A 425 -0.17 4.34 9.65
C LYS A 425 0.94 5.37 9.40
N ILE A 426 2.12 5.16 9.97
CA ILE A 426 3.25 6.11 9.93
C ILE A 426 4.12 5.80 8.70
N SER A 427 4.13 6.70 7.71
CA SER A 427 4.86 6.54 6.45
C SER A 427 6.33 6.14 6.62
N PRO A 428 7.18 6.82 7.43
CA PRO A 428 8.58 6.43 7.56
C PRO A 428 8.77 5.04 8.17
N ALA A 429 7.93 4.65 9.13
CA ALA A 429 7.98 3.30 9.70
C ALA A 429 7.68 2.25 8.62
N TRP A 430 6.62 2.44 7.83
CA TRP A 430 6.27 1.54 6.74
C TRP A 430 7.41 1.38 5.71
N TYR A 431 8.00 2.48 5.25
CA TYR A 431 9.12 2.41 4.30
C TYR A 431 10.35 1.69 4.87
N VAL A 432 10.75 2.00 6.10
CA VAL A 432 11.94 1.41 6.70
C VAL A 432 11.73 -0.06 7.06
N THR A 433 10.67 -0.37 7.80
CA THR A 433 10.50 -1.70 8.40
C THR A 433 9.92 -2.71 7.42
N THR A 434 9.14 -2.27 6.43
CA THR A 434 8.54 -3.18 5.44
C THR A 434 9.32 -3.16 4.13
N HIS A 435 9.42 -2.02 3.45
CA HIS A 435 10.09 -1.94 2.14
C HIS A 435 11.61 -2.10 2.25
N GLY A 436 12.24 -1.45 3.23
CA GLY A 436 13.69 -1.57 3.48
C GLY A 436 14.08 -3.00 3.84
N TYR A 437 13.36 -3.62 4.79
CA TYR A 437 13.58 -5.01 5.18
C TYR A 437 13.41 -5.98 3.99
N PHE A 438 12.31 -5.83 3.23
CA PHE A 438 12.08 -6.63 2.04
C PHE A 438 13.21 -6.47 1.01
N SER A 439 13.66 -5.24 0.75
CA SER A 439 14.71 -4.96 -0.23
C SER A 439 16.01 -5.69 0.11
N VAL A 440 16.44 -5.64 1.38
CA VAL A 440 17.66 -6.33 1.83
C VAL A 440 17.57 -7.84 1.59
N ILE A 441 16.46 -8.46 1.99
CA ILE A 441 16.24 -9.90 1.80
C ILE A 441 16.12 -10.24 0.31
N PHE A 442 15.42 -9.44 -0.47
CA PHE A 442 15.22 -9.65 -1.90
C PHE A 442 16.55 -9.64 -2.67
N PHE A 443 17.42 -8.66 -2.44
CA PHE A 443 18.72 -8.62 -3.10
C PHE A 443 19.61 -9.80 -2.69
N PHE A 444 19.60 -10.16 -1.40
CA PHE A 444 20.28 -11.38 -0.94
C PHE A 444 19.79 -12.62 -1.68
N ASN A 445 18.47 -12.79 -1.75
CA ASN A 445 17.82 -13.91 -2.43
C ASN A 445 18.12 -13.95 -3.93
N LEU A 446 18.12 -12.79 -4.59
CA LEU A 446 18.42 -12.64 -6.00
C LEU A 446 19.85 -13.11 -6.31
N VAL A 447 20.84 -12.67 -5.51
CA VAL A 447 22.24 -13.10 -5.67
C VAL A 447 22.35 -14.61 -5.55
N ILE A 448 21.73 -15.20 -4.52
CA ILE A 448 21.77 -16.65 -4.31
C ILE A 448 21.10 -17.40 -5.46
N LEU A 449 19.93 -16.94 -5.91
CA LEU A 449 19.21 -17.53 -7.03
C LEU A 449 20.04 -17.48 -8.30
N CYS A 450 20.68 -16.35 -8.63
CA CYS A 450 21.59 -16.23 -9.78
C CYS A 450 22.76 -17.24 -9.70
N LEU A 451 23.38 -17.40 -8.53
CA LEU A 451 24.48 -18.35 -8.34
C LEU A 451 24.01 -19.81 -8.51
N VAL A 452 22.86 -20.16 -7.94
CA VAL A 452 22.26 -21.50 -8.06
C VAL A 452 21.86 -21.79 -9.51
N SER A 453 21.21 -20.84 -10.18
CA SER A 453 20.84 -20.95 -11.59
C SER A 453 22.08 -21.14 -12.47
N TRP A 454 23.13 -20.33 -12.27
CA TRP A 454 24.38 -20.49 -13.01
C TRP A 454 24.98 -21.88 -12.83
N LYS A 455 25.00 -22.39 -11.59
CA LYS A 455 25.48 -23.75 -11.30
C LYS A 455 24.64 -24.83 -11.97
N ILE A 456 23.30 -24.71 -11.94
CA ILE A 456 22.38 -25.66 -12.58
C ILE A 456 22.63 -25.73 -14.10
N PHE A 457 22.71 -24.58 -14.76
CA PHE A 457 22.94 -24.53 -16.21
C PHE A 457 24.34 -25.01 -16.60
N SER A 458 25.37 -24.70 -15.79
CA SER A 458 26.74 -25.20 -16.00
C SER A 458 26.85 -26.74 -15.89
N LEU A 459 26.10 -27.36 -14.98
CA LEU A 459 26.07 -28.82 -14.85
C LEU A 459 25.33 -29.48 -16.03
N GLN A 460 24.29 -28.82 -16.56
CA GLN A 460 23.52 -29.33 -17.70
C GLN A 460 24.29 -29.25 -19.02
N SER A 461 25.08 -28.19 -19.25
CA SER A 461 25.92 -28.06 -20.45
C SER A 461 27.05 -29.10 -20.51
N SER A 462 27.41 -29.71 -19.38
CA SER A 462 28.46 -30.73 -19.30
C SER A 462 27.98 -32.15 -19.64
N THR A 463 26.66 -32.37 -19.81
CA THR A 463 26.08 -33.70 -20.08
C THR A 463 25.52 -33.74 -21.51
N ALA A 464 26.36 -34.10 -22.49
CA ALA A 464 25.99 -34.16 -23.90
C ALA A 464 24.93 -35.25 -24.19
N GLY A 465 23.88 -34.91 -24.96
CA GLY A 465 23.07 -35.93 -25.67
C GLY A 465 21.55 -35.69 -25.80
N LYS A 466 20.90 -34.82 -25.02
CA LYS A 466 19.45 -34.48 -25.17
C LYS A 466 19.15 -33.02 -24.81
N GLU A 467 19.75 -32.08 -25.54
CA GLU A 467 19.88 -30.66 -25.13
C GLU A 467 18.54 -29.94 -24.87
N ARG A 468 17.54 -30.04 -25.75
CA ARG A 468 16.29 -29.26 -25.61
C ARG A 468 15.45 -29.68 -24.40
N ARG A 469 15.36 -30.99 -24.10
CA ARG A 469 14.58 -31.51 -22.96
C ARG A 469 15.31 -31.30 -21.63
N GLN A 470 16.64 -31.31 -21.63
CA GLN A 470 17.46 -31.03 -20.45
C GLN A 470 17.39 -29.54 -20.07
N ALA A 471 17.52 -28.63 -21.06
CA ALA A 471 17.43 -27.19 -20.86
C ALA A 471 16.04 -26.75 -20.34
N TRP A 472 14.95 -27.28 -20.92
CA TRP A 472 13.59 -27.01 -20.43
C TRP A 472 13.36 -27.43 -18.99
N LYS A 473 13.94 -28.57 -18.57
CA LYS A 473 13.91 -28.99 -17.16
C LYS A 473 14.67 -28.01 -16.27
N GLY A 474 15.85 -27.53 -16.70
CA GLY A 474 16.61 -26.51 -15.97
C GLY A 474 15.84 -25.21 -15.76
N VAL A 475 15.21 -24.70 -16.83
CA VAL A 475 14.34 -23.51 -16.77
C VAL A 475 13.17 -23.74 -15.80
N LEU A 476 12.49 -24.89 -15.89
CA LEU A 476 11.37 -25.20 -15.00
C LEU A 476 11.80 -25.30 -13.53
N THR A 477 12.97 -25.90 -13.26
CA THR A 477 13.55 -25.96 -11.92
C THR A 477 13.87 -24.56 -11.39
N VAL A 478 14.54 -23.72 -12.19
CA VAL A 478 14.85 -22.35 -11.80
C VAL A 478 13.58 -21.55 -11.55
N LEU A 479 12.56 -21.68 -12.39
CA LEU A 479 11.27 -21.01 -12.20
C LEU A 479 10.60 -21.43 -10.88
N GLY A 480 10.63 -22.73 -10.55
CA GLY A 480 10.14 -23.22 -9.26
C GLY A 480 10.90 -22.65 -8.06
N LEU A 481 12.24 -22.60 -8.15
CA LEU A 481 13.10 -22.00 -7.13
C LEU A 481 12.85 -20.49 -6.99
N SER A 482 12.62 -19.76 -8.09
CA SER A 482 12.28 -18.34 -8.07
C SER A 482 10.99 -18.07 -7.30
N CYS A 483 9.95 -18.89 -7.51
CA CYS A 483 8.69 -18.81 -6.76
C CYS A 483 8.88 -19.16 -5.28
N LEU A 484 9.67 -20.19 -4.98
CA LEU A 484 9.97 -20.62 -3.60
C LEU A 484 10.67 -19.54 -2.79
N VAL A 485 11.65 -18.86 -3.40
CA VAL A 485 12.47 -17.82 -2.79
C VAL A 485 11.76 -16.44 -2.76
N GLY A 486 10.55 -16.35 -3.34
CA GLY A 486 9.71 -15.16 -3.25
C GLY A 486 10.05 -14.07 -4.25
N SER A 487 10.64 -14.40 -5.40
CA SER A 487 10.98 -13.41 -6.44
C SER A 487 9.74 -12.67 -6.97
N THR A 488 8.57 -13.29 -6.91
CA THR A 488 7.27 -12.71 -7.29
C THR A 488 6.89 -11.48 -6.46
N TRP A 489 7.41 -11.36 -5.24
CA TRP A 489 7.17 -10.20 -4.38
C TRP A 489 7.85 -8.92 -4.90
N SER A 490 8.84 -9.04 -5.79
CA SER A 490 9.49 -7.87 -6.43
C SER A 490 8.53 -7.01 -7.26
N LEU A 491 7.39 -7.56 -7.68
CA LEU A 491 6.34 -6.82 -8.37
C LEU A 491 5.79 -5.67 -7.51
N VAL A 492 6.02 -5.68 -6.19
CA VAL A 492 5.74 -4.55 -5.30
C VAL A 492 6.51 -3.29 -5.70
N PHE A 493 7.71 -3.39 -6.27
CA PHE A 493 8.42 -2.20 -6.78
C PHE A 493 7.81 -1.65 -8.06
N LEU A 494 7.04 -2.47 -8.77
CA LEU A 494 6.40 -2.13 -10.03
C LEU A 494 4.93 -1.71 -9.85
N THR A 495 4.37 -1.78 -8.63
CA THR A 495 3.01 -1.31 -8.34
C THR A 495 2.78 0.18 -8.64
N PRO A 496 3.78 1.09 -8.58
CA PRO A 496 3.60 2.47 -9.04
C PRO A 496 3.32 2.60 -10.54
N LEU A 497 3.54 1.55 -11.34
CA LEU A 497 3.31 1.56 -12.80
C LEU A 497 1.84 1.40 -13.20
N GLY A 498 0.93 1.21 -12.22
CA GLY A 498 -0.51 1.20 -12.45
C GLY A 498 -1.24 -0.05 -11.95
N PRO A 499 -2.58 -0.11 -12.13
CA PRO A 499 -3.43 -1.15 -11.55
C PRO A 499 -3.14 -2.55 -12.09
N VAL A 500 -2.65 -2.65 -13.33
CA VAL A 500 -2.28 -3.93 -13.97
C VAL A 500 -1.24 -4.68 -13.14
N THR A 501 -0.24 -3.99 -12.61
CA THR A 501 0.79 -4.64 -11.79
C THR A 501 0.22 -5.20 -10.49
N ALA A 502 -0.76 -4.52 -9.89
CA ALA A 502 -1.43 -5.00 -8.68
C ALA A 502 -2.24 -6.29 -8.94
N TYR A 503 -2.90 -6.40 -10.10
CA TYR A 503 -3.56 -7.65 -10.52
C TYR A 503 -2.56 -8.80 -10.69
N ILE A 504 -1.43 -8.55 -11.37
CA ILE A 504 -0.39 -9.55 -11.62
C ILE A 504 0.24 -9.99 -10.29
N PHE A 505 0.56 -9.05 -9.40
CA PHE A 505 1.07 -9.35 -8.06
C PHE A 505 0.11 -10.23 -7.26
N THR A 506 -1.18 -9.86 -7.25
CA THR A 506 -2.22 -10.63 -6.58
C THR A 506 -2.32 -12.05 -7.14
N LEU A 507 -2.26 -12.20 -8.45
CA LEU A 507 -2.30 -13.50 -9.13
C LEU A 507 -1.12 -14.40 -8.71
N PHE A 508 0.11 -13.87 -8.72
CA PHE A 508 1.28 -14.63 -8.31
C PHE A 508 1.25 -15.02 -6.84
N ASN A 509 0.80 -14.12 -5.96
CA ASN A 509 0.66 -14.40 -4.53
C ASN A 509 -0.37 -15.52 -4.28
N SER A 510 -1.48 -15.49 -5.03
CA SER A 510 -2.54 -16.52 -4.98
C SER A 510 -2.02 -17.92 -5.34
N PHE A 511 -1.09 -18.02 -6.30
CA PHE A 511 -0.51 -19.29 -6.71
C PHE A 511 0.68 -19.75 -5.87
N GLN A 512 1.24 -18.88 -5.01
CA GLN A 512 2.47 -19.19 -4.27
C GLN A 512 2.32 -20.44 -3.40
N GLY A 513 1.20 -20.61 -2.69
CA GLY A 513 0.93 -21.80 -1.88
C GLY A 513 0.80 -23.08 -2.71
N ILE A 514 0.23 -22.98 -3.92
CA ILE A 514 0.10 -24.12 -4.84
C ILE A 514 1.47 -24.55 -5.35
N PHE A 515 2.32 -23.60 -5.74
CA PHE A 515 3.69 -23.90 -6.20
C PHE A 515 4.50 -24.60 -5.11
N ILE A 516 4.43 -24.13 -3.87
CA ILE A 516 5.09 -24.74 -2.71
C ILE A 516 4.61 -26.18 -2.52
N PHE A 517 3.30 -26.43 -2.56
CA PHE A 517 2.73 -27.77 -2.45
C PHE A 517 3.20 -28.72 -3.56
N CYS A 518 3.15 -28.27 -4.82
CA CYS A 518 3.60 -29.04 -5.97
C CYS A 518 5.11 -29.35 -5.89
N TRP A 519 5.91 -28.39 -5.42
CA TRP A 519 7.35 -28.58 -5.21
C TRP A 519 7.62 -29.60 -4.09
N PHE A 520 6.94 -29.47 -2.96
CA PHE A 520 7.08 -30.39 -1.83
C PHE A 520 6.72 -31.83 -2.21
N THR A 521 5.60 -32.01 -2.91
CA THR A 521 5.16 -33.33 -3.39
C THR A 521 6.12 -33.89 -4.44
N ALA A 522 6.60 -33.09 -5.38
CA ALA A 522 7.58 -33.54 -6.37
C ALA A 522 8.88 -34.04 -5.71
N LEU A 523 9.43 -33.27 -4.76
CA LEU A 523 10.69 -33.62 -4.09
C LEU A 523 10.56 -34.84 -3.18
N TYR A 524 9.53 -34.90 -2.33
CA TYR A 524 9.46 -35.86 -1.24
C TYR A 524 8.58 -37.09 -1.51
N PHE A 525 7.66 -37.01 -2.48
CA PHE A 525 6.88 -38.17 -2.94
C PHE A 525 7.44 -38.75 -4.24
N LEU A 526 7.63 -37.94 -5.28
CA LEU A 526 7.98 -38.44 -6.62
C LEU A 526 9.46 -38.83 -6.78
N GLY A 527 10.37 -38.14 -6.09
CA GLY A 527 11.79 -38.51 -6.06
C GLY A 527 12.04 -39.94 -5.55
N LYS A 528 11.09 -40.51 -4.79
CA LYS A 528 11.19 -41.86 -4.22
C LYS A 528 10.63 -42.97 -5.10
N THR A 529 9.65 -42.69 -5.97
CA THR A 529 9.13 -43.70 -6.89
C THR A 529 10.19 -44.12 -7.90
N ALA A 530 11.10 -43.20 -8.27
CA ALA A 530 12.24 -43.49 -9.13
C ALA A 530 13.31 -44.38 -8.46
N GLU A 531 13.63 -44.17 -7.18
CA GLU A 531 14.53 -45.08 -6.43
C GLU A 531 13.90 -46.47 -6.22
N THR A 532 12.58 -46.52 -5.99
CA THR A 532 11.87 -47.79 -5.76
C THR A 532 11.71 -48.58 -7.06
N SER A 533 11.50 -47.92 -8.21
CA SER A 533 11.44 -48.60 -9.52
C SER A 533 12.82 -49.06 -9.99
N SER A 534 13.88 -48.27 -9.78
CA SER A 534 15.25 -48.66 -10.14
C SER A 534 15.77 -49.82 -9.29
N SER A 535 15.37 -49.90 -8.01
CA SER A 535 15.68 -51.03 -7.13
C SER A 535 14.95 -52.32 -7.51
N ALA A 536 13.79 -52.24 -8.16
CA ALA A 536 13.03 -53.42 -8.58
C ALA A 536 13.61 -54.05 -9.86
N THR A 537 14.19 -53.24 -10.77
CA THR A 537 14.82 -53.75 -11.99
C THR A 537 16.20 -54.38 -11.75
N ALA A 538 16.91 -54.00 -10.68
CA ALA A 538 18.23 -54.55 -10.36
C ALA A 538 18.20 -55.92 -9.64
N LYS A 539 17.01 -56.46 -9.33
CA LYS A 539 16.84 -57.75 -8.62
C LYS A 539 16.36 -58.89 -9.53
N GLY A 540 16.22 -58.66 -10.84
CA GLY A 540 15.74 -59.63 -11.82
C GLY A 540 16.81 -60.47 -12.53
N ASP A 541 18.09 -60.06 -12.52
CA ASP A 541 19.15 -60.72 -13.32
C ASP A 541 20.18 -61.45 -12.45
N LYS A 542 19.73 -62.40 -11.64
CA LYS A 542 20.63 -63.44 -11.11
C LYS A 542 19.87 -64.75 -10.92
N VAL A 543 20.47 -65.83 -11.42
CA VAL A 543 19.96 -67.21 -11.55
C VAL A 543 19.19 -67.38 -12.86
N THR A 544 19.76 -67.92 -13.95
CA THR A 544 20.25 -69.31 -14.06
C THR A 544 21.17 -69.43 -15.28
N SER A 545 22.40 -69.93 -15.11
CA SER A 545 23.22 -70.45 -16.21
C SER A 545 24.24 -71.45 -15.66
N THR A 546 24.38 -72.56 -16.37
CA THR A 546 25.36 -73.67 -16.30
C THR A 546 25.24 -74.69 -15.16
N SER A 547 24.75 -75.90 -15.48
CA SER A 547 25.62 -77.02 -15.90
C SER A 547 24.80 -78.20 -16.47
N HIS A 548 24.99 -78.49 -17.76
CA HIS A 548 24.90 -79.84 -18.31
C HIS A 548 26.21 -80.08 -19.07
N ASP A 549 26.75 -81.29 -18.86
CA ASP A 549 27.98 -81.91 -19.35
C ASP A 549 29.27 -81.63 -18.57
#